data_AF-A0A158NBC1-F1
#
_entry.id   AF-A0A158NBC1-F1
#
_cell.length_a   1.000
_cell.length_b   1.000
_cell.length_c   1.000
_cell.angle_alpha   90.00
_cell.angle_beta   90.00
_cell.angle_gamma   90.00
#
_symmetry.space_group_name_H-M   'P 1'
#
loop_
_entity.id
_entity.type
_entity.pdbx_description
1 polymer ?
#
loop_
_entity_poly.entity_id
_entity_poly.type
_entity_poly.pdbx_seq_one_letter_code
_entity_poly.pdbx_strand_id
1 'polypeptide(L)'
;MANSNIAKILHRPIRSLTFPKNSNMGIFVALAVPLEDPLSSISLSYFFEANYVLPPNITSLEPWTGLKRRKRNIERATIYRVLESKFESSGYSGRECLLRAICETSEFPLQHNGLIGDIMHVIFTPSTSKHEGLSRDVFEAELVGRNRNCSKYQPQCPLGLFDLIGVFA
;
A
#
# COMPACT_ATOMS: atom_id res chain seq x y z
N MET A 1 55.40 -3.91 20.11
CA MET A 1 54.74 -4.74 19.08
C MET A 1 53.21 -4.82 19.21
N ALA A 2 52.55 -4.04 20.08
CA ALA A 2 51.09 -4.09 20.26
C ALA A 2 50.30 -3.27 19.20
N ASN A 3 50.87 -2.17 18.70
CA ASN A 3 50.20 -1.25 17.76
C ASN A 3 49.91 -1.86 16.38
N SER A 4 50.73 -2.82 15.93
CA SER A 4 50.53 -3.52 14.65
C SER A 4 49.30 -4.44 14.66
N ASN A 5 49.03 -5.09 15.79
CA ASN A 5 47.86 -5.95 15.95
C ASN A 5 46.56 -5.12 16.03
N ILE A 6 46.59 -3.97 16.70
CA ILE A 6 45.44 -3.05 16.78
C ILE A 6 45.15 -2.45 15.40
N ALA A 7 46.17 -2.09 14.62
CA ALA A 7 46.00 -1.61 13.24
C ALA A 7 45.40 -2.68 12.29
N LYS A 8 45.71 -3.97 12.52
CA LYS A 8 45.08 -5.09 11.81
C LYS A 8 43.60 -5.26 12.16
N ILE A 9 43.23 -4.99 13.42
CA ILE A 9 41.85 -5.07 13.92
C ILE A 9 41.01 -3.87 13.47
N LEU A 10 41.63 -2.70 13.28
CA LEU A 10 40.99 -1.47 12.78
C LEU A 10 40.90 -1.40 11.25
N HIS A 11 40.96 -2.53 10.54
CA HIS A 11 40.68 -2.55 9.11
C HIS A 11 39.19 -2.26 8.89
N ARG A 12 38.88 -1.02 8.52
CA ARG A 12 37.55 -0.63 8.07
C ARG A 12 37.11 -1.58 6.94
N PRO A 13 35.95 -2.26 7.06
CA PRO A 13 35.50 -3.18 6.04
C PRO A 13 35.37 -2.46 4.70
N ILE A 14 35.79 -3.14 3.63
CA ILE A 14 35.72 -2.63 2.26
C ILE A 14 34.27 -2.27 1.98
N ARG A 15 34.03 -1.01 1.60
CA ARG A 15 32.71 -0.57 1.13
C ARG A 15 32.44 -1.27 -0.20
N SER A 16 31.55 -2.26 -0.18
CA SER A 16 31.06 -2.93 -1.38
C SER A 16 29.73 -2.31 -1.81
N LEU A 17 29.58 -2.03 -3.09
CA LEU A 17 28.29 -1.66 -3.69
C LEU A 17 27.40 -2.91 -3.92
N THR A 18 28.00 -4.10 -3.98
CA THR A 18 27.32 -5.39 -4.18
C THR A 18 27.30 -6.21 -2.89
N PHE A 19 26.40 -7.19 -2.82
CA PHE A 19 26.25 -8.06 -1.66
C PHE A 19 27.45 -9.01 -1.48
N PRO A 20 27.89 -9.30 -0.24
CA PRO A 20 28.92 -10.30 0.03
C PRO A 20 28.55 -11.69 -0.51
N LYS A 21 29.55 -12.52 -0.81
CA LYS A 21 29.33 -13.91 -1.21
C LYS A 21 28.53 -14.65 -0.11
N ASN A 22 27.57 -15.48 -0.52
CA ASN A 22 26.68 -16.25 0.35
C ASN A 22 25.70 -15.41 1.19
N SER A 23 25.36 -14.20 0.73
CA SER A 23 24.31 -13.40 1.36
C SER A 23 22.92 -13.88 0.92
N ASN A 24 21.99 -13.96 1.87
CA ASN A 24 20.58 -14.28 1.62
C ASN A 24 19.70 -13.16 2.17
N MET A 25 18.57 -12.91 1.50
CA MET A 25 17.51 -12.01 1.93
C MET A 25 16.24 -12.82 2.16
N GLY A 26 15.70 -12.76 3.37
CA GLY A 26 14.40 -13.35 3.72
C GLY A 26 13.30 -12.29 3.70
N ILE A 27 12.13 -12.64 3.17
CA ILE A 27 10.88 -11.89 3.32
C ILE A 27 9.93 -12.78 4.10
N PHE A 28 9.39 -12.27 5.21
CA PHE A 28 8.43 -12.97 6.05
C PHE A 28 7.17 -12.13 6.19
N VAL A 29 6.01 -12.71 5.86
CA VAL A 29 4.70 -12.09 5.98
C VAL A 29 3.82 -12.97 6.85
N ALA A 30 3.32 -12.42 7.95
CA ALA A 30 2.37 -13.09 8.83
C ALA A 30 1.03 -12.38 8.77
N LEU A 31 -0.03 -13.10 8.41
CA LEU A 31 -1.40 -12.61 8.37
C LEU A 31 -2.18 -13.34 9.47
N ALA A 32 -2.69 -12.62 10.46
CA ALA A 32 -3.56 -13.18 11.50
C ALA A 32 -4.96 -12.60 11.33
N VAL A 33 -5.93 -13.46 11.04
CA VAL A 33 -7.34 -13.12 10.87
C VAL A 33 -8.12 -13.69 12.06
N PRO A 34 -8.74 -12.85 12.90
CA PRO A 34 -9.65 -13.33 13.91
C PRO A 34 -10.93 -13.86 13.25
N LEU A 35 -11.42 -15.03 13.70
CA LEU A 35 -12.73 -15.54 13.31
C LEU A 35 -13.73 -15.15 14.39
N GLU A 36 -14.87 -14.60 13.97
CA GLU A 36 -15.96 -14.25 14.88
C GLU A 36 -16.75 -15.51 15.24
N ASP A 37 -16.53 -16.01 16.46
CA ASP A 37 -17.31 -17.10 17.06
C ASP A 37 -17.79 -16.66 18.47
N PRO A 38 -19.09 -16.83 18.80
CA PRO A 38 -19.66 -16.36 20.06
C PRO A 38 -19.20 -17.13 21.31
N LEU A 39 -18.59 -18.32 21.16
CA LEU A 39 -18.26 -19.20 22.28
C LEU A 39 -16.76 -19.37 22.51
N SER A 40 -15.91 -19.02 21.53
CA SER A 40 -14.46 -19.16 21.66
C SER A 40 -13.70 -18.17 20.78
N SER A 41 -12.57 -17.66 21.27
CA SER A 41 -11.69 -16.80 20.48
C SER A 41 -10.79 -17.66 19.59
N ILE A 42 -11.21 -17.91 18.37
CA ILE A 42 -10.43 -18.64 17.36
C ILE A 42 -9.78 -17.62 16.43
N SER A 43 -8.47 -17.75 16.22
CA SER A 43 -7.75 -16.95 15.23
C SER A 43 -7.03 -17.86 14.24
N LEU A 44 -6.98 -17.42 12.99
CA LEU A 44 -6.34 -18.16 11.93
C LEU A 44 -5.13 -17.37 11.45
N SER A 45 -3.97 -18.03 11.43
CA SER A 45 -2.70 -17.39 11.10
C SER A 45 -2.06 -18.05 9.88
N TYR A 46 -1.70 -17.24 8.89
CA TYR A 46 -0.97 -17.65 7.70
C TYR A 46 0.43 -17.04 7.75
N PHE A 47 1.44 -17.85 7.41
CA PHE A 47 2.84 -17.44 7.39
C PHE A 47 3.41 -17.71 6.00
N PHE A 48 3.95 -16.68 5.37
CA PHE A 48 4.61 -16.74 4.08
C PHE A 48 6.08 -16.40 4.26
N GLU A 49 6.96 -17.32 3.87
CA GLU A 49 8.40 -17.12 3.93
C GLU A 49 8.98 -17.27 2.51
N ALA A 50 9.80 -16.31 2.12
CA ALA A 50 10.52 -16.34 0.86
C ALA A 50 11.99 -15.95 1.07
N ASN A 51 12.89 -16.87 0.78
CA ASN A 51 14.33 -16.69 0.92
C ASN A 51 14.98 -16.56 -0.46
N TYR A 52 15.71 -15.47 -0.69
CA TYR A 52 16.34 -15.13 -1.95
C TYR A 52 17.86 -15.04 -1.77
N VAL A 53 18.61 -15.77 -2.60
CA VAL A 53 20.07 -15.61 -2.66
C VAL A 53 20.38 -14.28 -3.32
N LEU A 54 21.24 -13.48 -2.68
CA LEU A 54 21.58 -12.16 -3.18
C LEU A 54 22.76 -12.21 -4.17
N PRO A 55 22.67 -11.48 -5.29
CA PRO A 55 23.72 -11.49 -6.31
C PRO A 55 24.99 -10.77 -5.84
N PRO A 56 26.18 -11.42 -5.93
CA PRO A 56 27.44 -10.78 -5.59
C PRO A 56 27.98 -9.86 -6.70
N ASN A 57 27.48 -9.99 -7.94
CA ASN A 57 27.98 -9.31 -9.13
C ASN A 57 26.92 -8.42 -9.79
N ILE A 58 27.32 -7.24 -10.25
CA ILE A 58 26.41 -6.25 -10.86
C ILE A 58 25.83 -6.70 -12.21
N THR A 59 26.54 -7.56 -12.95
CA THR A 59 26.08 -8.11 -14.25
C THR A 59 24.82 -8.97 -14.10
N SER A 60 24.65 -9.66 -12.96
CA SER A 60 23.41 -10.41 -12.71
C SER A 60 22.18 -9.54 -12.46
N LEU A 61 22.37 -8.22 -12.29
CA LEU A 61 21.32 -7.22 -12.19
C LEU A 61 21.01 -6.55 -13.53
N GLU A 62 21.55 -7.03 -14.66
CA GLU A 62 21.39 -6.42 -15.99
C GLU A 62 19.95 -6.09 -16.43
N PRO A 63 18.90 -6.88 -16.10
CA PRO A 63 17.52 -6.46 -16.38
C PRO A 63 17.10 -5.20 -15.60
N TRP A 64 17.74 -4.93 -14.46
CA TRP A 64 17.44 -3.86 -13.51
C TRP A 64 18.33 -2.62 -13.67
N THR A 65 19.53 -2.77 -14.25
CA THR A 65 20.48 -1.65 -14.49
C THR A 65 20.14 -0.85 -15.74
N GLY A 66 19.49 -1.47 -16.74
CA GLY A 66 19.02 -0.82 -17.97
C GLY A 66 17.61 -0.23 -17.89
N LEU A 67 16.86 -0.50 -16.82
CA LEU A 67 15.61 0.19 -16.54
C LEU A 67 15.97 1.62 -16.16
N LYS A 68 15.88 2.56 -17.13
CA LYS A 68 15.63 3.98 -16.83
C LYS A 68 14.68 3.97 -15.65
N ARG A 69 15.09 4.54 -14.52
CA ARG A 69 14.30 4.64 -13.30
C ARG A 69 13.06 5.45 -13.66
N ARG A 70 12.07 4.81 -14.30
CA ARG A 70 10.77 5.38 -14.58
C ARG A 70 10.29 5.61 -13.19
N LYS A 71 10.17 6.87 -12.78
CA LYS A 71 9.46 7.22 -11.55
C LYS A 71 8.14 6.48 -11.65
N ARG A 72 8.02 5.34 -10.98
CA ARG A 72 6.73 4.70 -10.72
C ARG A 72 6.12 5.53 -9.60
N ASN A 73 5.87 6.80 -9.92
CA ASN A 73 4.97 7.60 -9.14
C ASN A 73 3.62 6.97 -9.42
N ILE A 74 3.10 6.23 -8.45
CA ILE A 74 1.74 5.76 -8.52
C ILE A 74 0.90 7.02 -8.37
N GLU A 75 0.38 7.53 -9.49
CA GLU A 75 -0.52 8.67 -9.50
C GLU A 75 -1.90 8.21 -9.00
N ARG A 76 -2.57 9.07 -8.24
CA ARG A 76 -3.91 8.74 -7.71
C ARG A 76 -4.91 8.51 -8.83
N ALA A 77 -4.75 9.23 -9.96
CA ALA A 77 -5.52 8.98 -11.18
C ALA A 77 -5.40 7.52 -11.68
N THR A 78 -4.24 6.89 -11.52
CA THR A 78 -4.05 5.48 -11.90
C THR A 78 -4.78 4.57 -10.92
N ILE A 79 -4.68 4.84 -9.62
CA ILE A 79 -5.40 4.08 -8.57
C ILE A 79 -6.91 4.16 -8.79
N TYR A 80 -7.42 5.36 -9.05
CA TYR A 80 -8.85 5.62 -9.25
C TYR A 80 -9.39 4.87 -10.46
N ARG A 81 -8.66 4.84 -11.59
CA ARG A 81 -9.05 4.03 -12.75
C ARG A 81 -9.12 2.53 -12.44
N VAL A 82 -8.18 2.02 -11.65
CA VAL A 82 -8.18 0.60 -11.24
C VAL A 82 -9.39 0.31 -10.35
N LEU A 83 -9.70 1.20 -9.40
CA LEU A 83 -10.86 1.06 -8.53
C LEU A 83 -12.17 1.13 -9.32
N GLU A 84 -12.34 2.11 -10.20
CA GLU A 84 -13.50 2.24 -11.08
C GLU A 84 -13.73 0.96 -11.89
N SER A 85 -12.69 0.46 -12.56
CA SER A 85 -12.76 -0.79 -13.33
C SER A 85 -13.11 -1.99 -12.45
N LYS A 86 -12.60 -2.04 -11.21
CA LYS A 86 -12.93 -3.11 -10.27
C LYS A 86 -14.39 -3.08 -9.83
N PHE A 87 -14.92 -1.89 -9.54
CA PHE A 87 -16.34 -1.71 -9.23
C PHE A 87 -17.24 -2.08 -10.41
N GLU A 88 -16.87 -1.66 -11.62
CA GLU A 88 -17.56 -2.05 -12.87
C GLU A 88 -17.55 -3.56 -13.07
N SER A 89 -16.42 -4.22 -12.86
CA SER A 89 -16.31 -5.68 -12.96
C SER A 89 -17.18 -6.42 -11.94
N SER A 90 -17.55 -5.74 -10.86
CA SER A 90 -18.43 -6.27 -9.80
C SER A 90 -19.90 -5.92 -10.02
N GLY A 91 -20.24 -5.25 -11.13
CA GLY A 91 -21.61 -4.90 -11.52
C GLY A 91 -22.12 -3.55 -11.00
N TYR A 92 -21.24 -2.68 -10.49
CA TYR A 92 -21.60 -1.37 -9.97
C TYR A 92 -21.10 -0.22 -10.85
N SER A 93 -21.66 0.98 -10.67
CA SER A 93 -21.16 2.18 -11.34
C SER A 93 -19.78 2.55 -10.77
N GLY A 94 -18.73 2.32 -11.56
CA GLY A 94 -17.35 2.50 -11.07
C GLY A 94 -17.06 3.91 -10.59
N ARG A 95 -17.52 4.91 -11.35
CA ARG A 95 -17.34 6.31 -11.00
C ARG A 95 -18.04 6.67 -9.68
N GLU A 96 -19.30 6.30 -9.54
CA GLU A 96 -20.10 6.62 -8.35
C GLU A 96 -19.58 5.91 -7.10
N CYS A 97 -19.13 4.65 -7.23
CA CYS A 97 -18.50 3.92 -6.14
C CYS A 97 -17.17 4.56 -5.70
N LEU A 98 -16.35 5.03 -6.65
CA LEU A 98 -15.15 5.77 -6.31
C LEU A 98 -15.48 7.06 -5.53
N LEU A 99 -16.48 7.82 -5.99
CA LEU A 99 -16.91 9.04 -5.31
C LEU A 99 -17.48 8.74 -3.91
N ARG A 100 -18.25 7.66 -3.75
CA ARG A 100 -18.73 7.18 -2.45
C ARG A 100 -17.55 6.85 -1.52
N ALA A 101 -16.55 6.12 -2.00
CA ALA A 101 -15.37 5.77 -1.20
C ALA A 101 -14.57 6.98 -0.72
N ILE A 102 -14.38 7.98 -1.58
CA ILE A 102 -13.74 9.26 -1.24
C ILE A 102 -14.55 10.01 -0.17
N CYS A 103 -15.87 10.07 -0.36
CA CYS A 103 -16.77 10.72 0.58
C CYS A 103 -16.74 10.04 1.95
N GLU A 104 -16.94 8.72 2.00
CA GLU A 104 -16.97 7.94 3.25
C GLU A 104 -15.65 8.03 4.02
N THR A 105 -14.50 7.98 3.32
CA THR A 105 -13.18 8.14 3.96
C THR A 105 -12.98 9.54 4.54
N SER A 106 -13.62 10.55 3.95
CA SER A 106 -13.58 11.93 4.45
C SER A 106 -14.55 12.18 5.60
N GLU A 107 -15.68 11.45 5.62
CA GLU A 107 -16.67 11.46 6.71
C GLU A 107 -16.15 10.72 7.95
N PHE A 108 -15.47 9.59 7.74
CA PHE A 108 -14.85 8.76 8.76
C PHE A 108 -13.33 8.62 8.52
N PRO A 109 -12.52 9.62 8.91
CA PRO A 109 -11.07 9.58 8.71
C PRO A 109 -10.42 8.37 9.38
N LEU A 110 -9.56 7.66 8.65
CA LEU A 110 -8.86 6.45 9.11
C LEU A 110 -7.52 6.75 9.81
N GLN A 111 -7.32 7.99 10.27
CA GLN A 111 -6.11 8.40 10.98
C GLN A 111 -5.95 7.55 12.24
N HIS A 112 -4.75 7.02 12.47
CA HIS A 112 -4.42 6.11 13.58
C HIS A 112 -4.86 4.64 13.45
N ASN A 113 -5.34 4.19 12.29
CA ASN A 113 -5.60 2.77 12.00
C ASN A 113 -4.35 2.02 11.47
N GLY A 114 -3.17 2.44 11.92
CA GLY A 114 -1.88 1.93 11.46
C GLY A 114 -1.59 2.24 9.99
N LEU A 115 -0.64 1.51 9.41
CA LEU A 115 -0.14 1.75 8.06
C LEU A 115 -1.23 1.72 6.98
N ILE A 116 -2.18 0.78 7.09
CA ILE A 116 -3.27 0.65 6.11
C ILE A 116 -4.19 1.88 6.18
N GLY A 117 -4.52 2.36 7.38
CA GLY A 117 -5.30 3.59 7.55
C GLY A 117 -4.63 4.80 6.92
N ASP A 118 -3.32 4.95 7.12
CA ASP A 118 -2.54 6.03 6.53
C ASP A 118 -2.49 5.95 5.00
N ILE A 119 -2.34 4.75 4.44
CA ILE A 119 -2.38 4.53 2.98
C ILE A 119 -3.74 4.94 2.41
N MET A 120 -4.83 4.49 3.03
CA MET A 120 -6.19 4.82 2.60
C MET A 120 -6.46 6.33 2.70
N HIS A 121 -6.01 6.98 3.78
CA HIS A 121 -6.10 8.43 3.93
C HIS A 121 -5.40 9.18 2.79
N VAL A 122 -4.18 8.77 2.44
CA VAL A 122 -3.42 9.39 1.34
C VAL A 122 -4.14 9.19 -0.01
N ILE A 123 -4.71 8.01 -0.27
CA ILE A 123 -5.37 7.71 -1.55
C ILE A 123 -6.69 8.48 -1.69
N PHE A 124 -7.53 8.51 -0.65
CA PHE A 124 -8.91 8.99 -0.74
C PHE A 124 -9.12 10.42 -0.23
N THR A 125 -8.07 11.11 0.23
CA THR A 125 -8.15 12.52 0.66
C THR A 125 -7.27 13.39 -0.25
N PRO A 126 -7.64 13.62 -1.52
CA PRO A 126 -6.75 14.23 -2.52
C PRO A 126 -6.24 15.62 -2.14
N SER A 127 -6.99 16.39 -1.34
CA SER A 127 -6.55 17.71 -0.87
C SER A 127 -5.37 17.68 0.13
N THR A 128 -5.01 16.53 0.72
CA THR A 128 -3.88 16.42 1.66
C THR A 128 -2.53 16.27 0.95
N SER A 129 -2.52 16.26 -0.38
CA SER A 129 -1.33 16.03 -1.19
C SER A 129 -1.21 17.01 -2.35
N LYS A 130 -0.20 16.82 -3.21
CA LYS A 130 0.02 17.68 -4.38
C LYS A 130 -1.20 17.62 -5.32
N HIS A 131 -1.59 18.79 -5.86
CA HIS A 131 -2.65 18.86 -6.85
C HIS A 131 -2.25 18.11 -8.15
N GLU A 132 -3.07 17.14 -8.55
CA GLU A 132 -2.83 16.24 -9.70
C GLU A 132 -3.76 16.52 -10.89
N GLY A 133 -4.57 17.59 -10.86
CA GLY A 133 -5.52 17.90 -11.93
C GLY A 133 -6.67 16.88 -12.04
N LEU A 134 -7.08 16.31 -10.90
CA LEU A 134 -8.23 15.40 -10.82
C LEU A 134 -9.53 16.15 -11.16
N SER A 135 -10.53 15.40 -11.60
CA SER A 135 -11.85 15.95 -11.93
C SER A 135 -12.52 16.62 -10.72
N ARG A 136 -13.41 17.59 -10.97
CA ARG A 136 -14.01 18.43 -9.94
C ARG A 136 -14.91 17.67 -8.97
N ASP A 137 -15.61 16.66 -9.45
CA ASP A 137 -16.47 15.76 -8.69
C ASP A 137 -15.71 14.98 -7.59
N VAL A 138 -14.44 14.65 -7.81
CA VAL A 138 -13.57 14.04 -6.78
C VAL A 138 -13.39 14.96 -5.58
N PHE A 139 -13.13 16.24 -5.83
CA PHE A 139 -12.99 17.24 -4.76
C PHE A 139 -14.34 17.59 -4.12
N GLU A 140 -15.42 17.57 -4.89
CA GLU A 140 -16.77 17.72 -4.38
C GLU A 140 -17.12 16.58 -3.41
N ALA A 141 -16.83 15.33 -3.78
CA ALA A 141 -17.06 14.17 -2.92
C ALA A 141 -16.28 14.26 -1.60
N GLU A 142 -15.01 14.68 -1.64
CA GLU A 142 -14.20 14.91 -0.43
C GLU A 142 -14.83 15.99 0.46
N LEU A 143 -15.25 17.12 -0.12
CA LEU A 143 -15.87 18.24 0.60
C LEU A 143 -17.19 17.83 1.26
N VAL A 144 -18.02 17.08 0.53
CA VAL A 144 -19.31 16.56 1.02
C VAL A 144 -19.09 15.59 2.18
N GLY A 145 -18.07 14.73 2.08
CA GLY A 145 -17.68 13.81 3.16
C GLY A 145 -17.20 14.55 4.41
N ARG A 146 -16.42 15.63 4.27
CA ARG A 146 -16.03 16.49 5.42
C ARG A 146 -17.23 17.11 6.14
N ASN A 147 -18.30 17.38 5.40
CA ASN A 147 -19.57 17.86 5.97
C ASN A 147 -20.45 16.73 6.52
N ARG A 148 -19.95 15.49 6.54
CA ARG A 148 -20.62 14.27 7.04
C ARG A 148 -21.96 14.00 6.38
N ASN A 149 -21.99 14.05 5.05
CA ASN A 149 -23.21 13.78 4.30
C ASN A 149 -22.95 13.03 2.99
N CYS A 150 -22.65 11.73 3.06
CA CYS A 150 -22.41 10.90 1.87
C CYS A 150 -23.67 10.28 1.24
N SER A 151 -24.86 10.66 1.71
CA SER A 151 -26.16 10.12 1.27
C SER A 151 -26.40 10.25 -0.25
N LYS A 152 -25.79 11.26 -0.89
CA LYS A 152 -25.87 11.48 -2.35
C LYS A 152 -25.33 10.29 -3.16
N TYR A 153 -24.30 9.60 -2.65
CA TYR A 153 -23.57 8.58 -3.39
C TYR A 153 -24.02 7.14 -3.06
N GLN A 154 -24.75 6.94 -1.96
CA GLN A 154 -25.29 5.64 -1.54
C GLN A 154 -26.22 4.95 -2.56
N PRO A 155 -27.15 5.64 -3.26
CA PRO A 155 -28.11 4.98 -4.13
C PRO A 155 -27.47 4.32 -5.35
N GLN A 156 -26.37 4.89 -5.84
CA GLN A 156 -25.72 4.49 -7.09
C GLN A 156 -24.62 3.44 -6.88
N CYS A 157 -24.12 3.34 -5.66
CA CYS A 157 -23.18 2.32 -5.24
C CYS A 157 -23.58 1.83 -3.85
N PRO A 158 -24.25 0.68 -3.68
CA PRO A 158 -24.69 0.19 -2.38
C PRO A 158 -23.55 -0.35 -1.51
N LEU A 159 -22.42 -0.74 -2.12
CA LEU A 159 -21.22 -1.16 -1.41
C LEU A 159 -20.41 0.06 -0.95
N GLY A 160 -20.12 0.13 0.34
CA GLY A 160 -19.13 1.06 0.89
C GLY A 160 -17.70 0.57 0.67
N LEU A 161 -16.73 1.46 0.82
CA LEU A 161 -15.30 1.11 0.73
C LEU A 161 -14.91 0.03 1.75
N PHE A 162 -15.57 0.04 2.92
CA PHE A 162 -15.32 -0.88 4.03
C PHE A 162 -15.98 -2.24 3.86
N ASP A 163 -17.02 -2.33 3.02
CA ASP A 163 -17.71 -3.60 2.73
C ASP A 163 -16.85 -4.53 1.85
N LEU A 164 -15.85 -3.97 1.14
CA LEU A 164 -14.90 -4.75 0.33
C LEU A 164 -13.98 -5.64 1.18
N ILE A 165 -13.72 -5.32 2.45
CA ILE A 165 -12.86 -6.13 3.31
C ILE A 165 -13.46 -7.52 3.54
N GLY A 166 -14.80 -7.64 3.55
CA GLY A 166 -15.51 -8.91 3.67
C GLY A 166 -15.65 -9.70 2.36
N VAL A 167 -15.46 -9.06 1.20
CA VAL A 167 -15.59 -9.70 -0.13
C VAL A 167 -14.27 -10.29 -0.62
N PHE A 168 -13.14 -9.84 -0.08
CA PHE A 168 -11.81 -10.42 -0.33
C PHE A 168 -11.37 -11.46 0.74
N ALA A 169 -12.26 -11.78 1.69
CA ALA A 169 -12.10 -12.87 2.66
C ALA A 169 -12.74 -14.17 2.16
#